data_AF-A0A7C5AE94-F1
#
_entry.id   AF-A0A7C5AE94-F1
#
_cell.length_a   1.000
_cell.length_b   1.000
_cell.length_c   1.000
_cell.angle_alpha   90.00
_cell.angle_beta   90.00
_cell.angle_gamma   90.00
#
_symmetry.space_group_name_H-M   'P 1'
#
loop_
_entity.id
_entity.type
_entity.pdbx_description
1 polymer ?
#
loop_
_entity_poly.entity_id
_entity_poly.type
_entity_poly.pdbx_seq_one_letter_code
_entity_poly.pdbx_strand_id
1 'polypeptide(L)'
;MKQRALLLLIVSVCFVGEAQAQRPPSGFVTFDHGETGLRLFYPKAFLSTPTPPTEKLTLASFSRRKAYRAKSKDRRRRPSSFLVFALDPRTTPGAGGATADAGGKPKKESPTSYEDLVERRNDIHTWRDFMKTRVRGWVVDGGRKEVFEKSGTEVYSLRALRGGGPAGARRLGYLYVRNAGGRIFGVVGFCDEVVSKHMQRQFRKVCESIHLPKGHRAVKVVGKDFYRGKEKKLRDIPFRVQARKEMLKGWKGVDTPNFFIVHHTTNKRLVSKVANDLEAVRPVYEKLFPPTRPIDAVSVVRICRDRDEYLRYGGSPTSAGYWNFLAKELVLYDASKRTASLGRKQKTRPLADSYIVLYHEAFHQYIFYAAGEISPHDWFNEGHGDYFSGLTVYKGSSKVKGIGLNRWRIGRIKATFGTSRFIPLKRLLYATHREYYAPREAGQMYAEGWALCYFLHDVTKNPKWRAIVPTYYEALKEGRALHVDTLEEGAPLAVRQRELEKVKDRALAKALKGIDLAAMEEAWFAWMKKVKDPWSALRKKR
;
A
#
# COMPACT_ATOMS: atom_id res chain seq x y z
N MET A 1 71.98 3.11 44.74
CA MET A 1 70.64 2.49 44.54
C MET A 1 70.13 2.99 43.20
N LYS A 2 70.14 2.16 42.15
CA LYS A 2 68.95 1.46 41.59
C LYS A 2 67.86 2.45 41.16
N GLN A 3 67.27 2.47 39.96
CA GLN A 3 67.31 1.61 38.78
C GLN A 3 66.35 2.25 37.74
N ARG A 4 66.70 2.16 36.45
CA ARG A 4 65.83 1.82 35.28
C ARG A 4 64.58 2.69 35.01
N ALA A 5 64.58 3.45 33.91
CA ALA A 5 64.20 3.04 32.55
C ALA A 5 62.68 3.13 32.29
N LEU A 6 62.26 3.90 31.28
CA LEU A 6 61.85 3.35 29.98
C LEU A 6 61.35 4.50 29.08
N LEU A 7 62.08 4.71 27.97
CA LEU A 7 61.62 5.42 26.78
C LEU A 7 60.35 4.72 26.25
N LEU A 8 59.24 5.43 26.11
CA LEU A 8 58.10 4.98 25.30
C LEU A 8 57.89 5.97 24.16
N LEU A 9 58.59 5.66 23.08
CA LEU A 9 58.39 6.19 21.74
C LEU A 9 57.03 5.66 21.26
N ILE A 10 55.97 6.46 21.39
CA ILE A 10 54.67 6.11 20.79
C ILE A 10 54.80 6.34 19.29
N VAL A 11 55.04 5.24 18.58
CA VAL A 11 54.84 5.12 17.14
C VAL A 11 53.37 5.44 16.87
N SER A 12 53.09 6.61 16.30
CA SER A 12 51.81 6.86 15.65
C SER A 12 51.74 6.01 14.38
N VAL A 13 51.33 4.76 14.55
CA VAL A 13 50.87 3.94 13.43
C VAL A 13 49.54 4.51 12.98
N CYS A 14 49.57 5.19 11.83
CA CYS A 14 48.40 5.58 11.07
C CYS A 14 47.53 4.35 10.75
N PHE A 15 46.53 4.06 11.58
CA PHE A 15 45.36 3.28 11.14
C PHE A 15 44.42 4.19 10.33
N VAL A 16 44.85 4.59 9.14
CA VAL A 16 43.95 5.13 8.11
C VAL A 16 43.54 3.97 7.21
N GLY A 17 42.64 3.16 7.73
CA GLY A 17 41.89 2.14 6.99
C GLY A 17 40.39 2.43 6.98
N GLU A 18 39.97 3.67 7.24
CA GLU A 18 38.57 4.07 6.98
C GLU A 18 38.40 4.20 5.47
N ALA A 19 37.52 3.38 4.90
CA ALA A 19 37.06 3.53 3.52
C ALA A 19 36.60 4.98 3.33
N GLN A 20 37.41 5.81 2.68
CA GLN A 20 37.01 7.14 2.25
C GLN A 20 35.70 6.98 1.50
N ALA A 21 34.61 7.51 2.07
CA ALA A 21 33.31 7.48 1.44
C ALA A 21 33.45 8.14 0.06
N GLN A 22 33.47 7.33 -1.00
CA GLN A 22 33.61 7.83 -2.36
C GLN A 22 32.59 8.94 -2.57
N ARG A 23 33.06 10.12 -3.01
CA ARG A 23 32.16 11.22 -3.33
C ARG A 23 31.29 10.79 -4.53
N PRO A 24 29.99 11.10 -4.53
CA PRO A 24 29.13 10.75 -5.66
C PRO A 24 29.67 11.41 -6.94
N PRO A 25 29.74 10.68 -8.07
CA PRO A 25 30.15 11.25 -9.35
C PRO A 25 29.32 12.47 -9.74
N SER A 26 29.85 13.33 -10.62
CA SER A 26 29.09 14.47 -11.13
C SER A 26 27.75 14.02 -11.73
N GLY A 27 26.67 14.71 -11.35
CA GLY A 27 25.29 14.37 -11.73
C GLY A 27 24.61 13.29 -10.89
N PHE A 28 25.29 12.71 -9.89
CA PHE A 28 24.75 11.71 -8.97
C PHE A 28 24.59 12.25 -7.55
N VAL A 29 23.81 11.52 -6.75
CA VAL A 29 23.57 11.74 -5.32
C VAL A 29 23.62 10.40 -4.60
N THR A 30 24.02 10.42 -3.33
CA THR A 30 24.06 9.23 -2.48
C THR A 30 22.66 8.86 -1.99
N PHE A 31 22.36 7.57 -2.05
CA PHE A 31 21.25 6.93 -1.36
C PHE A 31 21.82 6.04 -0.27
N ASP A 32 21.26 6.14 0.93
CA ASP A 32 21.56 5.29 2.07
C ASP A 32 20.25 4.59 2.47
N HIS A 33 20.24 3.26 2.44
CA HIS A 33 19.12 2.46 2.92
C HIS A 33 19.26 2.28 4.42
N GLY A 34 18.33 2.84 5.20
CA GLY A 34 18.47 2.91 6.67
C GLY A 34 18.56 1.55 7.37
N GLU A 35 17.88 0.53 6.84
CA GLU A 35 17.80 -0.80 7.46
C GLU A 35 18.99 -1.71 7.10
N THR A 36 19.32 -1.78 5.81
CA THR A 36 20.39 -2.65 5.31
C THR A 36 21.74 -1.95 5.28
N GLY A 37 21.78 -0.65 5.56
CA GLY A 37 22.91 0.27 5.40
C GLY A 37 23.52 0.28 3.98
N LEU A 38 22.78 -0.25 2.99
CA LEU A 38 23.19 -0.22 1.60
C LEU A 38 23.37 1.23 1.16
N ARG A 39 24.55 1.50 0.59
CA ARG A 39 24.86 2.78 -0.05
C ARG A 39 24.95 2.59 -1.55
N LEU A 40 24.41 3.53 -2.31
CA LEU A 40 24.62 3.63 -3.76
C LEU A 40 24.58 5.07 -4.25
N PHE A 41 25.03 5.29 -5.48
CA PHE A 41 24.85 6.55 -6.19
C PHE A 41 23.74 6.42 -7.22
N TYR A 42 22.84 7.40 -7.26
CA TYR A 42 21.80 7.48 -8.29
C TYR A 42 21.78 8.85 -8.97
N PRO A 43 21.33 8.96 -10.23
CA PRO A 43 21.35 10.23 -10.94
C PRO A 43 20.39 11.25 -10.30
N LYS A 44 20.81 12.51 -10.16
CA LYS A 44 20.01 13.64 -9.60
C LYS A 44 18.65 13.83 -10.27
N ALA A 45 18.51 13.37 -11.52
CA ALA A 45 17.28 13.43 -12.29
C ALA A 45 16.20 12.45 -11.80
N PHE A 46 16.54 11.48 -10.95
CA PHE A 46 15.64 10.49 -10.38
C PHE A 46 15.18 10.89 -8.97
N LEU A 47 14.00 10.40 -8.60
CA LEU A 47 13.44 10.49 -7.26
C LEU A 47 13.25 9.07 -6.72
N SER A 48 13.69 8.85 -5.49
CA SER A 48 13.32 7.65 -4.75
C SER A 48 11.82 7.64 -4.47
N THR A 49 11.24 6.46 -4.53
CA THR A 49 9.85 6.15 -4.18
C THR A 49 9.92 5.07 -3.11
N PRO A 50 9.19 5.21 -1.99
CA PRO A 50 9.13 4.14 -1.01
C PRO A 50 8.49 2.89 -1.62
N THR A 51 8.89 1.76 -1.08
CA THR A 51 8.21 0.48 -1.27
C THR A 51 7.21 0.28 -0.13
N PRO A 52 6.19 -0.57 -0.32
CA PRO A 52 5.30 -0.98 0.77
C PRO A 52 6.09 -1.60 1.93
N PRO A 53 5.68 -1.43 3.20
CA PRO A 53 6.35 -2.04 4.36
C PRO A 53 6.53 -3.57 4.26
N THR A 54 5.65 -4.24 3.51
CA THR A 54 5.70 -5.69 3.29
C THR A 54 6.77 -6.13 2.27
N GLU A 55 7.42 -5.20 1.58
CA GLU A 55 8.41 -5.48 0.54
C GLU A 55 9.83 -5.44 1.12
N LYS A 56 10.45 -6.62 1.27
CA LYS A 56 11.79 -6.76 1.87
C LYS A 56 12.93 -6.87 0.86
N LEU A 57 12.62 -7.26 -0.39
CA LEU A 57 13.63 -7.58 -1.40
C LEU A 57 13.99 -6.35 -2.24
N THR A 58 12.99 -5.54 -2.56
CA THR A 58 13.19 -4.27 -3.26
C THR A 58 13.55 -3.18 -2.27
N LEU A 59 14.84 -2.88 -2.17
CA LEU A 59 15.38 -1.90 -1.22
C LEU A 59 15.10 -0.45 -1.64
N ALA A 60 14.97 -0.20 -2.94
CA ALA A 60 14.65 1.13 -3.43
C ALA A 60 14.02 1.11 -4.82
N SER A 61 13.10 2.03 -5.06
CA SER A 61 12.54 2.30 -6.38
C SER A 61 12.81 3.73 -6.78
N PHE A 62 13.25 3.95 -8.01
CA PHE A 62 13.60 5.26 -8.54
C PHE A 62 12.86 5.53 -9.83
N SER A 63 12.41 6.76 -10.00
CA SER A 63 11.80 7.20 -11.26
C SER A 63 12.26 8.60 -11.62
N ARG A 64 12.47 8.84 -12.90
CA ARG A 64 12.92 10.13 -13.39
C ARG A 64 11.83 11.19 -13.21
N ARG A 65 12.22 12.39 -12.75
CA ARG A 65 11.32 13.54 -12.50
C ARG A 65 10.47 13.94 -13.72
N LYS A 66 11.04 13.83 -14.91
CA LYS A 66 10.41 14.16 -16.19
C LYS A 66 10.77 13.07 -17.19
N ALA A 67 9.81 12.62 -17.98
CA ALA A 67 10.09 11.83 -19.18
C ALA A 67 11.02 12.63 -20.12
N TYR A 68 11.82 11.94 -20.92
CA TYR A 68 12.61 12.61 -21.95
C TYR A 68 11.65 13.31 -22.92
N ARG A 69 11.86 14.59 -23.20
CA ARG A 69 11.15 15.26 -24.29
C ARG A 69 11.65 14.65 -25.59
N ALA A 70 10.80 13.84 -26.25
CA ALA A 70 11.01 13.55 -27.65
C ALA A 70 10.81 14.83 -28.46
N LYS A 71 11.48 14.96 -29.61
CA LYS A 71 11.17 16.02 -30.59
C LYS A 71 9.70 15.90 -31.09
N SER A 72 9.06 14.74 -30.92
CA SER A 72 7.65 14.54 -31.26
C SER A 72 6.70 15.01 -30.14
N LYS A 73 5.53 15.54 -30.54
CA LYS A 73 4.45 16.02 -29.66
C LYS A 73 3.81 14.92 -28.77
N ASP A 74 4.35 13.71 -28.74
CA ASP A 74 3.73 12.58 -28.06
C ASP A 74 3.95 12.64 -26.54
N ARG A 75 2.91 13.11 -25.84
CA ARG A 75 2.88 13.37 -24.41
C ARG A 75 2.70 12.11 -23.55
N ARG A 76 2.66 10.91 -24.14
CA ARG A 76 2.28 9.66 -23.44
C ARG A 76 3.46 8.78 -22.99
N ARG A 77 4.71 9.24 -23.13
CA ARG A 77 5.89 8.44 -22.74
C ARG A 77 6.03 8.28 -21.22
N ARG A 78 6.24 7.05 -20.76
CA ARG A 78 6.49 6.74 -19.34
C ARG A 78 7.91 7.19 -18.98
N PRO A 79 8.14 7.83 -17.81
CA PRO A 79 9.49 8.14 -17.36
C PRO A 79 10.34 6.88 -17.23
N SER A 80 11.66 7.03 -17.47
CA SER A 80 12.61 5.98 -17.11
C SER A 80 12.56 5.73 -15.60
N SER A 81 12.66 4.48 -15.21
CA SER A 81 12.59 4.03 -13.82
C SER A 81 13.57 2.89 -13.60
N PHE A 82 14.00 2.69 -12.37
CA PHE A 82 14.72 1.48 -11.99
C PHE A 82 14.41 1.12 -10.55
N LEU A 83 14.58 -0.16 -10.23
CA LEU A 83 14.51 -0.67 -8.86
C LEU A 83 15.85 -1.28 -8.48
N VAL A 84 16.14 -1.31 -7.19
CA VAL A 84 17.33 -1.89 -6.59
C VAL A 84 16.85 -2.99 -5.65
N PHE A 85 17.40 -4.18 -5.79
CA PHE A 85 17.08 -5.32 -4.94
C PHE A 85 18.34 -5.94 -4.33
N ALA A 86 18.15 -6.62 -3.21
CA ALA A 86 19.15 -7.47 -2.59
C ALA A 86 18.52 -8.81 -2.19
N LEU A 87 19.21 -9.90 -2.47
CA LEU A 87 18.80 -11.25 -2.12
C LEU A 87 19.93 -11.91 -1.35
N ASP A 88 19.54 -12.68 -0.35
CA ASP A 88 20.44 -13.57 0.37
C ASP A 88 20.36 -14.93 -0.32
N PRO A 89 21.41 -15.37 -1.05
CA PRO A 89 21.41 -16.71 -1.61
C PRO A 89 21.34 -17.69 -0.44
N ARG A 90 20.49 -18.72 -0.53
CA ARG A 90 20.56 -19.82 0.43
C ARG A 90 21.96 -20.43 0.31
N THR A 91 22.73 -20.42 1.39
CA THR A 91 23.73 -21.45 1.60
C THR A 91 22.93 -22.73 1.67
N THR A 92 23.01 -23.57 0.64
CA THR A 92 22.56 -24.96 0.78
C THR A 92 23.19 -25.47 2.07
N PRO A 93 22.42 -25.90 3.09
CA PRO A 93 23.01 -26.65 4.19
C PRO A 93 23.81 -27.78 3.55
N GLY A 94 25.05 -27.96 3.99
CA GLY A 94 26.01 -28.85 3.37
C GLY A 94 25.40 -30.21 3.06
N ALA A 95 25.85 -30.79 1.96
CA ALA A 95 25.70 -32.21 1.65
C ALA A 95 26.45 -33.04 2.71
N GLY A 96 25.92 -33.06 3.93
CA GLY A 96 26.42 -33.78 5.08
C GLY A 96 25.25 -34.47 5.77
N GLY A 97 25.08 -35.75 5.45
CA GLY A 97 24.41 -36.73 6.32
C GLY A 97 22.91 -36.54 6.55
N ALA A 98 22.09 -36.53 5.49
CA ALA A 98 20.72 -37.01 5.61
C ALA A 98 20.52 -38.05 4.51
N THR A 99 20.27 -39.28 4.94
CA THR A 99 19.92 -40.42 4.08
C THR A 99 18.84 -39.98 3.09
N ALA A 100 19.19 -40.05 1.81
CA ALA A 100 18.29 -39.76 0.71
C ALA A 100 17.24 -40.87 0.63
N ASP A 101 16.12 -40.69 1.32
CA ASP A 101 14.91 -41.46 1.04
C ASP A 101 14.12 -40.79 -0.09
N ALA A 102 13.96 -41.60 -1.14
CA ALA A 102 13.06 -41.54 -2.28
C ALA A 102 12.12 -40.31 -2.45
N GLY A 103 12.33 -39.57 -3.56
CA GLY A 103 11.28 -39.25 -4.52
C GLY A 103 10.21 -38.19 -4.17
N GLY A 104 10.15 -37.67 -2.95
CA GLY A 104 9.19 -36.62 -2.58
C GLY A 104 9.75 -35.21 -2.78
N LYS A 105 9.20 -34.41 -3.71
CA LYS A 105 9.37 -32.95 -3.61
C LYS A 105 8.90 -32.53 -2.20
N PRO A 106 9.69 -31.77 -1.42
CA PRO A 106 9.28 -31.34 -0.09
C PRO A 106 7.92 -30.64 -0.22
N LYS A 107 6.93 -31.18 0.48
CA LYS A 107 5.55 -30.69 0.44
C LYS A 107 5.60 -29.27 1.01
N LYS A 108 5.49 -28.26 0.14
CA LYS A 108 5.52 -26.86 0.58
C LYS A 108 4.31 -26.67 1.49
N GLU A 109 4.56 -26.52 2.80
CA GLU A 109 3.50 -26.33 3.78
C GLU A 109 2.59 -25.18 3.34
N SER A 110 1.32 -25.19 3.73
CA SER A 110 0.43 -24.07 3.43
C SER A 110 0.72 -22.89 4.37
N PRO A 111 0.56 -21.62 3.93
CA PRO A 111 0.69 -20.49 4.83
C PRO A 111 -0.34 -20.58 5.94
N THR A 112 0.02 -20.18 7.17
CA THR A 112 -0.88 -20.25 8.35
C THR A 112 -1.47 -18.89 8.70
N SER A 113 -0.83 -17.79 8.30
CA SER A 113 -1.29 -16.41 8.48
C SER A 113 -0.99 -15.54 7.26
N TYR A 114 -1.51 -14.30 7.25
CA TYR A 114 -1.17 -13.33 6.22
C TYR A 114 0.27 -12.84 6.34
N GLU A 115 0.78 -12.73 7.57
CA GLU A 115 2.17 -12.42 7.86
C GLU A 115 3.09 -13.50 7.29
N ASP A 116 2.79 -14.79 7.53
CA ASP A 116 3.51 -15.92 6.94
C ASP A 116 3.44 -15.91 5.40
N LEU A 117 2.26 -15.60 4.83
CA LEU A 117 2.12 -15.43 3.39
C LEU A 117 3.03 -14.31 2.84
N VAL A 118 3.15 -13.18 3.56
CA VAL A 118 4.04 -12.06 3.19
C VAL A 118 5.51 -12.49 3.30
N GLU A 119 5.90 -13.18 4.37
CA GLU A 119 7.25 -13.71 4.53
C GLU A 119 7.62 -14.67 3.39
N ARG A 120 6.76 -15.64 3.09
CA ARG A 120 6.93 -16.57 1.97
C ARG A 120 6.96 -15.89 0.61
N ARG A 121 6.26 -14.76 0.44
CA ARG A 121 6.34 -13.97 -0.78
C ARG A 121 7.71 -13.31 -0.93
N ASN A 122 8.38 -13.01 0.19
CA ASN A 122 9.74 -12.46 0.25
C ASN A 122 10.82 -13.56 0.33
N ASP A 123 10.45 -14.83 0.47
CA ASP A 123 11.35 -16.00 0.43
C ASP A 123 11.86 -16.27 -1.00
N ILE A 124 12.73 -15.38 -1.49
CA ILE A 124 13.29 -15.39 -2.84
C ILE A 124 14.80 -15.23 -2.74
N HIS A 125 15.52 -16.21 -3.27
CA HIS A 125 16.99 -16.28 -3.15
C HIS A 125 17.72 -16.18 -4.48
N THR A 126 16.98 -16.17 -5.60
CA THR A 126 17.56 -16.06 -6.94
C THR A 126 17.00 -14.84 -7.66
N TRP A 127 17.86 -14.17 -8.45
CA TRP A 127 17.40 -13.04 -9.26
C TRP A 127 16.35 -13.48 -10.30
N ARG A 128 16.38 -14.74 -10.74
CA ARG A 128 15.40 -15.28 -11.70
C ARG A 128 14.01 -15.34 -11.09
N ASP A 129 13.90 -15.83 -9.85
CA ASP A 129 12.63 -15.85 -9.12
C ASP A 129 12.16 -14.44 -8.76
N PHE A 130 13.10 -13.55 -8.42
CA PHE A 130 12.79 -12.13 -8.24
C PHE A 130 12.18 -11.53 -9.51
N MET A 131 12.79 -11.76 -10.68
CA MET A 131 12.25 -11.30 -11.97
C MET A 131 10.85 -11.85 -12.24
N LYS A 132 10.63 -13.15 -12.02
CA LYS A 132 9.34 -13.81 -12.22
C LYS A 132 8.24 -13.24 -11.33
N THR A 133 8.56 -12.90 -10.07
CA THR A 133 7.57 -12.53 -9.06
C THR A 133 7.33 -11.02 -8.95
N ARG A 134 8.40 -10.21 -8.99
CA ARG A 134 8.39 -8.75 -8.77
C ARG A 134 8.42 -7.95 -10.07
N VAL A 135 8.96 -8.52 -11.15
CA VAL A 135 9.08 -7.84 -12.45
C VAL A 135 8.16 -8.44 -13.50
N ARG A 136 6.88 -8.55 -13.12
CA ARG A 136 5.85 -9.17 -13.98
C ARG A 136 5.74 -8.46 -15.34
N GLY A 137 5.58 -9.26 -16.39
CA GLY A 137 5.46 -8.76 -17.76
C GLY A 137 6.78 -8.51 -18.46
N TRP A 138 7.92 -8.82 -17.85
CA TRP A 138 9.24 -8.79 -18.46
C TRP A 138 9.94 -10.13 -18.31
N VAL A 139 10.69 -10.52 -19.33
CA VAL A 139 11.56 -11.70 -19.30
C VAL A 139 12.94 -11.34 -19.83
N VAL A 140 13.94 -12.10 -19.39
CA VAL A 140 15.29 -12.00 -19.96
C VAL A 140 15.23 -12.40 -21.42
N ASP A 141 15.75 -11.54 -22.27
CA ASP A 141 15.91 -11.82 -23.69
C ASP A 141 17.15 -12.69 -23.86
N GLY A 142 16.99 -13.89 -24.42
CA GLY A 142 17.98 -14.98 -24.39
C GLY A 142 19.30 -14.72 -25.12
N GLY A 143 19.57 -13.48 -25.53
CA GLY A 143 20.78 -13.07 -26.23
C GLY A 143 21.59 -12.05 -25.42
N ARG A 144 22.83 -12.44 -25.09
CA ARG A 144 23.94 -11.65 -24.51
C ARG A 144 23.86 -11.38 -23.01
N LYS A 145 24.60 -12.23 -22.29
CA LYS A 145 25.24 -11.91 -21.01
C LYS A 145 26.49 -11.07 -21.35
N GLU A 146 26.45 -9.77 -21.08
CA GLU A 146 27.68 -8.98 -21.02
C GLU A 146 28.21 -9.06 -19.58
N VAL A 147 29.43 -9.55 -19.39
CA VAL A 147 30.12 -9.56 -18.09
C VAL A 147 31.13 -8.42 -18.09
N PHE A 148 31.00 -7.52 -17.12
CA PHE A 148 31.99 -6.48 -16.90
C PHE A 148 33.05 -7.00 -15.94
N GLU A 149 34.15 -7.56 -16.48
CA GLU A 149 35.20 -8.26 -15.72
C GLU A 149 35.71 -7.47 -14.51
N LYS A 150 35.92 -6.15 -14.66
CA LYS A 150 36.40 -5.28 -13.58
C LYS A 150 35.46 -5.18 -12.38
N SER A 151 34.16 -5.39 -12.56
CA SER A 151 33.15 -5.24 -11.50
C SER A 151 32.40 -6.54 -11.17
N GLY A 152 32.62 -7.61 -11.93
CA GLY A 152 31.86 -8.86 -11.82
C GLY A 152 30.36 -8.68 -12.08
N THR A 153 29.96 -7.58 -12.74
CA THR A 153 28.55 -7.27 -13.00
C THR A 153 28.07 -7.97 -14.25
N GLU A 154 27.02 -8.76 -14.12
CA GLU A 154 26.32 -9.44 -15.20
C GLU A 154 25.19 -8.55 -15.72
N VAL A 155 25.07 -8.40 -17.03
CA VAL A 155 24.03 -7.58 -17.66
C VAL A 155 23.18 -8.40 -18.59
N TYR A 156 21.87 -8.22 -18.46
CA TYR A 156 20.84 -8.89 -19.24
C TYR A 156 19.90 -7.87 -19.87
N SER A 157 19.60 -8.05 -21.15
CA SER A 157 18.50 -7.32 -21.80
C SER A 157 17.16 -7.96 -21.43
N LEU A 158 16.13 -7.14 -21.27
CA LEU A 158 14.79 -7.60 -20.94
C LEU A 158 13.82 -7.23 -22.07
N ARG A 159 12.95 -8.17 -22.43
CA ARG A 159 11.81 -7.96 -23.34
C ARG A 159 10.49 -7.99 -22.59
N ALA A 160 9.56 -7.15 -23.00
CA ALA A 160 8.19 -7.16 -22.47
C ALA A 160 7.39 -8.33 -23.06
N LEU A 161 6.62 -9.04 -22.23
CA LEU A 161 5.80 -10.21 -22.62
C LEU A 161 4.54 -9.84 -23.44
N ARG A 162 4.07 -8.60 -23.30
CA ARG A 162 3.02 -8.00 -24.14
C ARG A 162 3.61 -6.70 -24.69
N GLY A 163 3.32 -6.33 -25.94
CA GLY A 163 3.83 -5.15 -26.65
C GLY A 163 3.57 -3.82 -25.92
N GLY A 164 4.26 -3.62 -24.80
CA GLY A 164 3.85 -2.83 -23.66
C GLY A 164 4.24 -1.37 -23.74
N GLY A 165 3.95 -0.75 -24.88
CA GLY A 165 4.00 0.69 -25.05
C GLY A 165 2.65 1.22 -25.52
N PRO A 166 2.26 2.45 -25.16
CA PRO A 166 1.31 3.18 -26.01
C PRO A 166 1.82 3.14 -27.46
N ALA A 167 0.89 3.06 -28.43
CA ALA A 167 1.20 2.95 -29.85
C ALA A 167 2.35 3.90 -30.25
N GLY A 168 3.51 3.33 -30.63
CA GLY A 168 4.67 4.08 -31.14
C GLY A 168 5.91 4.20 -30.25
N ALA A 169 5.93 3.71 -29.00
CA ALA A 169 7.15 3.75 -28.15
C ALA A 169 7.58 2.36 -27.65
N ARG A 170 8.65 1.80 -28.25
CA ARG A 170 9.30 0.58 -27.77
C ARG A 170 10.03 0.87 -26.45
N ARG A 171 9.61 0.19 -25.38
CA ARG A 171 10.32 0.22 -24.09
C ARG A 171 11.35 -0.90 -24.04
N LEU A 172 12.51 -0.59 -23.50
CA LEU A 172 13.58 -1.55 -23.24
C LEU A 172 13.77 -1.69 -21.73
N GLY A 173 14.11 -2.90 -21.29
CA GLY A 173 14.49 -3.18 -19.91
C GLY A 173 15.89 -3.76 -19.85
N TYR A 174 16.55 -3.54 -18.71
CA TYR A 174 17.89 -4.05 -18.44
C TYR A 174 17.94 -4.54 -17.00
N LEU A 175 18.60 -5.67 -16.79
CA LEU A 175 18.90 -6.20 -15.47
C LEU A 175 20.42 -6.23 -15.31
N TYR A 176 20.89 -5.61 -14.23
CA TYR A 176 22.29 -5.66 -13.79
C TYR A 176 22.32 -6.48 -12.50
N VAL A 177 23.14 -7.51 -12.44
CA VAL A 177 23.29 -8.38 -11.26
C VAL A 177 24.74 -8.40 -10.84
N ARG A 178 25.00 -8.30 -9.54
CA ARG A 178 26.34 -8.39 -8.99
C ARG A 178 26.33 -9.11 -7.65
N ASN A 179 27.25 -10.04 -7.48
CA ASN A 179 27.51 -10.68 -6.19
C ASN A 179 28.48 -9.82 -5.39
N ALA A 180 28.13 -9.48 -4.15
CA ALA A 180 29.01 -8.75 -3.25
C ALA A 180 28.73 -9.13 -1.80
N GLY A 181 29.77 -9.46 -1.03
CA GLY A 181 29.64 -9.79 0.40
C GLY A 181 28.67 -10.95 0.68
N GLY A 182 28.67 -11.98 -0.17
CA GLY A 182 27.78 -13.14 -0.04
C GLY A 182 26.31 -12.90 -0.43
N ARG A 183 25.95 -11.70 -0.91
CA ARG A 183 24.60 -11.35 -1.34
C ARG A 183 24.54 -11.09 -2.85
N ILE A 184 23.36 -11.31 -3.44
CA ILE A 184 23.06 -10.93 -4.81
C ILE A 184 22.41 -9.55 -4.79
N PHE A 185 23.05 -8.56 -5.40
CA PHE A 185 22.45 -7.26 -5.67
C PHE A 185 22.02 -7.16 -7.12
N GLY A 186 20.98 -6.38 -7.38
CA GLY A 186 20.69 -6.02 -8.75
C GLY A 186 19.91 -4.75 -8.95
N VAL A 187 19.99 -4.25 -10.18
CA VAL A 187 19.28 -3.08 -10.66
C VAL A 187 18.44 -3.51 -11.85
N VAL A 188 17.13 -3.33 -11.78
CA VAL A 188 16.23 -3.54 -12.92
C VAL A 188 15.78 -2.19 -13.43
N GLY A 189 16.25 -1.79 -14.60
CA GLY A 189 15.97 -0.51 -15.23
C GLY A 189 15.05 -0.62 -16.43
N PHE A 190 14.20 0.38 -16.63
CA PHE A 190 13.28 0.49 -17.77
C PHE A 190 13.37 1.88 -18.38
N CYS A 191 13.40 1.95 -19.70
CA CYS A 191 13.47 3.23 -20.43
C CYS A 191 12.86 3.13 -21.83
N ASP A 192 12.64 4.28 -22.45
CA ASP A 192 12.35 4.33 -23.89
C ASP A 192 13.61 4.01 -24.69
N GLU A 193 13.43 3.33 -25.82
CA GLU A 193 14.51 2.97 -26.75
C GLU A 193 15.38 4.16 -27.15
N VAL A 194 14.77 5.33 -27.41
CA VAL A 194 15.46 6.58 -27.81
C VAL A 194 16.54 7.01 -26.82
N VAL A 195 16.40 6.68 -25.54
CA VAL A 195 17.32 7.11 -24.46
C VAL A 195 18.06 5.95 -23.83
N SER A 196 17.89 4.74 -24.39
CA SER A 196 18.40 3.48 -23.84
C SER A 196 19.92 3.51 -23.60
N LYS A 197 20.71 3.91 -24.59
CA LYS A 197 22.18 4.00 -24.46
C LYS A 197 22.60 4.88 -23.27
N HIS A 198 21.92 6.00 -23.05
CA HIS A 198 22.21 6.89 -21.92
C HIS A 198 21.73 6.29 -20.59
N MET A 199 20.55 5.66 -20.56
CA MET A 199 19.98 5.04 -19.36
C MET A 199 20.75 3.79 -18.92
N GLN A 200 21.19 2.95 -19.86
CA GLN A 200 22.05 1.79 -19.56
C GLN A 200 23.32 2.22 -18.81
N ARG A 201 23.99 3.28 -19.27
CA ARG A 201 25.17 3.82 -18.58
C ARG A 201 24.85 4.29 -17.16
N GLN A 202 23.67 4.88 -16.95
CA GLN A 202 23.25 5.30 -15.61
C GLN A 202 22.91 4.10 -14.72
N PHE A 203 22.15 3.12 -15.20
CA PHE A 203 21.77 1.93 -14.44
C PHE A 203 22.98 1.08 -14.07
N ARG A 204 23.95 0.94 -15.00
CA ARG A 204 25.23 0.30 -14.72
C ARG A 204 25.98 0.99 -13.58
N LYS A 205 26.16 2.31 -13.68
CA LYS A 205 26.82 3.10 -12.62
C LYS A 205 26.13 2.98 -11.27
N VAL A 206 24.79 2.93 -11.26
CA VAL A 206 24.03 2.66 -10.03
C VAL A 206 24.43 1.30 -9.46
N CYS A 207 24.38 0.24 -10.26
CA CYS A 207 24.72 -1.12 -9.81
C CYS A 207 26.18 -1.23 -9.31
N GLU A 208 27.13 -0.67 -10.06
CA GLU A 208 28.55 -0.66 -9.70
C GLU A 208 28.83 0.13 -8.41
N SER A 209 28.05 1.19 -8.15
CA SER A 209 28.19 2.00 -6.93
C SER A 209 27.58 1.38 -5.67
N ILE A 210 26.85 0.26 -5.78
CA ILE A 210 26.28 -0.40 -4.60
C ILE A 210 27.44 -0.82 -3.68
N HIS A 211 27.33 -0.54 -2.39
CA HIS A 211 28.29 -1.00 -1.40
C HIS A 211 27.59 -1.21 -0.06
N LEU A 212 28.02 -2.25 0.67
CA LEU A 212 27.66 -2.46 2.07
C LEU A 212 28.84 -1.99 2.92
N PRO A 213 28.73 -0.87 3.65
CA PRO A 213 29.79 -0.46 4.55
C PRO A 213 30.02 -1.54 5.62
N LYS A 214 31.29 -1.83 5.94
CA LYS A 214 31.64 -2.63 7.14
C LYS A 214 31.31 -1.78 8.37
N GLY A 215 30.38 -2.25 9.20
CA GLY A 215 29.92 -1.54 10.39
C GLY A 215 28.89 -0.47 10.05
N HIS A 216 27.61 -0.75 10.36
CA HIS A 216 26.55 0.24 10.21
C HIS A 216 26.63 1.28 11.32
N ARG A 217 26.88 2.54 10.96
CA ARG A 217 26.42 3.65 11.79
C ARG A 217 24.92 3.79 11.58
N ALA A 218 24.14 3.42 12.59
CA ALA A 218 22.72 3.75 12.65
C ALA A 218 22.55 5.23 12.30
N VAL A 219 21.71 5.51 11.29
CA VAL A 219 21.29 6.89 10.99
C VAL A 219 20.80 7.53 12.29
N LYS A 220 21.12 8.80 12.57
CA LYS A 220 20.62 9.51 13.77
C LYS A 220 19.11 9.30 13.88
N VAL A 221 18.72 8.41 14.79
CA VAL A 221 17.35 7.94 14.93
C VAL A 221 16.59 8.90 15.85
N VAL A 222 15.31 9.07 15.58
CA VAL A 222 14.35 9.55 16.58
C VAL A 222 14.30 8.55 17.75
N GLY A 223 15.15 8.76 18.77
CA GLY A 223 15.24 7.88 19.93
C GLY A 223 13.95 7.86 20.76
N LYS A 224 13.85 6.92 21.71
CA LYS A 224 12.73 6.86 22.67
C LYS A 224 12.51 8.23 23.35
N ASP A 225 13.57 9.00 23.55
CA ASP A 225 13.54 10.35 24.13
C ASP A 225 12.67 11.35 23.36
N PHE A 226 12.45 11.17 22.06
CA PHE A 226 11.52 12.00 21.29
C PHE A 226 10.07 11.92 21.78
N TYR A 227 9.72 10.79 22.39
CA TYR A 227 8.41 10.50 22.96
C TYR A 227 8.36 10.67 24.47
N ARG A 228 9.46 11.08 25.12
CA ARG A 228 9.49 11.32 26.56
C ARG A 228 8.37 12.29 26.95
N GLY A 229 7.50 11.87 27.87
CA GLY A 229 6.35 12.65 28.34
C GLY A 229 5.08 12.56 27.45
N LYS A 230 5.09 11.73 26.41
CA LYS A 230 3.93 11.49 25.51
C LYS A 230 3.33 10.08 25.66
N GLU A 231 3.87 9.26 26.56
CA GLU A 231 3.52 7.85 26.78
C GLU A 231 2.04 7.66 27.11
N LYS A 232 1.46 8.59 27.88
CA LYS A 232 0.05 8.55 28.25
C LYS A 232 -0.92 9.00 27.15
N LYS A 233 -0.42 9.60 26.05
CA LYS A 233 -1.25 10.22 25.00
C LYS A 233 -1.18 9.48 23.66
N LEU A 234 -0.16 8.66 23.44
CA LEU A 234 0.12 8.02 22.15
C LEU A 234 0.16 6.51 22.31
N ARG A 235 -0.62 5.82 21.48
CA ARG A 235 -0.60 4.37 21.37
C ARG A 235 0.70 3.89 20.71
N ASP A 236 1.23 2.76 21.16
CA ASP A 236 2.38 2.02 20.62
C ASP A 236 3.60 2.89 20.20
N ILE A 237 4.29 3.44 21.20
CA ILE A 237 5.54 4.20 20.99
C ILE A 237 6.63 3.35 20.33
N PRO A 238 6.88 2.08 20.71
CA PRO A 238 7.87 1.25 20.05
C PRO A 238 7.68 1.17 18.54
N PHE A 239 6.44 0.93 18.09
CA PHE A 239 6.10 0.97 16.66
C PHE A 239 6.44 2.32 16.02
N ARG A 240 6.03 3.44 16.63
CA ARG A 240 6.27 4.77 16.05
C ARG A 240 7.75 5.13 15.96
N VAL A 241 8.57 4.69 16.93
CA VAL A 241 10.03 4.82 16.87
C VAL A 241 10.56 4.03 15.67
N GLN A 242 10.11 2.78 15.49
CA GLN A 242 10.54 1.94 14.39
C GLN A 242 10.13 2.51 13.03
N ALA A 243 8.86 2.91 12.87
CA ALA A 243 8.35 3.50 11.64
C ALA A 243 9.09 4.80 11.25
N ARG A 244 9.56 5.60 12.23
CA ARG A 244 10.39 6.79 11.97
C ARG A 244 11.82 6.44 11.54
N LYS A 245 12.40 5.33 12.02
CA LYS A 245 13.72 4.84 11.57
C LYS A 245 13.71 4.43 10.10
N GLU A 246 12.64 3.76 9.70
CA GLU A 246 12.47 3.20 8.34
C GLU A 246 12.02 4.26 7.32
N MET A 247 11.61 5.45 7.79
CA MET A 247 11.08 6.49 6.94
C MET A 247 12.14 7.05 5.99
N LEU A 248 11.84 7.02 4.68
CA LEU A 248 12.74 7.55 3.66
C LEU A 248 13.00 9.05 3.82
N LYS A 249 14.21 9.48 3.45
CA LYS A 249 14.61 10.90 3.42
C LYS A 249 13.58 11.75 2.65
N GLY A 250 13.14 12.84 3.27
CA GLY A 250 12.16 13.78 2.71
C GLY A 250 10.71 13.49 3.09
N TRP A 251 10.41 12.28 3.57
CA TRP A 251 9.13 11.97 4.21
C TRP A 251 9.12 12.48 5.65
N LYS A 252 7.92 12.78 6.15
CA LYS A 252 7.69 13.31 7.50
C LYS A 252 6.60 12.51 8.17
N GLY A 253 6.71 12.37 9.49
CA GLY A 253 5.73 11.67 10.33
C GLY A 253 5.02 12.63 11.29
N VAL A 254 3.69 12.54 11.38
CA VAL A 254 2.84 13.25 12.33
C VAL A 254 2.15 12.23 13.24
N ASP A 255 2.25 12.44 14.56
CA ASP A 255 1.61 11.59 15.56
C ASP A 255 0.26 12.18 15.98
N THR A 256 -0.73 11.31 16.09
CA THR A 256 -1.97 11.53 16.83
C THR A 256 -2.18 10.35 17.79
N PRO A 257 -3.10 10.42 18.76
CA PRO A 257 -3.34 9.33 19.71
C PRO A 257 -3.45 7.94 19.07
N ASN A 258 -4.20 7.82 17.98
CA ASN A 258 -4.55 6.57 17.34
C ASN A 258 -3.90 6.34 15.97
N PHE A 259 -3.35 7.39 15.35
CA PHE A 259 -2.79 7.32 14.00
C PHE A 259 -1.32 7.76 13.93
N PHE A 260 -0.62 7.22 12.94
CA PHE A 260 0.69 7.70 12.51
C PHE A 260 0.63 8.08 11.03
N ILE A 261 0.73 9.37 10.75
CA ILE A 261 0.59 9.92 9.40
C ILE A 261 1.96 10.12 8.79
N VAL A 262 2.26 9.37 7.74
CA VAL A 262 3.51 9.43 6.98
C VAL A 262 3.25 10.17 5.68
N HIS A 263 3.89 11.32 5.46
CA HIS A 263 3.58 12.17 4.31
C HIS A 263 4.81 12.71 3.58
N HIS A 264 4.67 12.83 2.27
CA HIS A 264 5.63 13.53 1.39
C HIS A 264 5.06 14.80 0.77
N THR A 265 3.73 14.98 0.79
CA THR A 265 3.14 16.26 0.42
C THR A 265 3.65 17.38 1.33
N THR A 266 3.89 18.56 0.75
CA THR A 266 4.20 19.79 1.49
C THR A 266 2.94 20.54 1.94
N ASN A 267 1.75 20.04 1.60
CA ASN A 267 0.48 20.64 1.96
C ASN A 267 0.15 20.40 3.43
N LYS A 268 0.67 21.26 4.30
CA LYS A 268 0.44 21.18 5.75
C LYS A 268 -1.05 21.20 6.12
N ARG A 269 -1.87 21.97 5.40
CA ARG A 269 -3.32 22.05 5.65
C ARG A 269 -4.02 20.72 5.41
N LEU A 270 -3.66 20.01 4.34
CA LEU A 270 -4.18 18.66 4.09
C LEU A 270 -3.76 17.71 5.21
N VAL A 271 -2.48 17.67 5.57
CA VAL A 271 -1.95 16.76 6.61
C VAL A 271 -2.63 17.03 7.96
N SER A 272 -2.70 18.28 8.40
CA SER A 272 -3.37 18.64 9.66
C SER A 272 -4.86 18.31 9.63
N LYS A 273 -5.53 18.52 8.49
CA LYS A 273 -6.94 18.15 8.36
C LYS A 273 -7.15 16.64 8.44
N VAL A 274 -6.34 15.84 7.74
CA VAL A 274 -6.38 14.37 7.83
C VAL A 274 -6.16 13.92 9.28
N ALA A 275 -5.15 14.46 9.96
CA ALA A 275 -4.87 14.14 11.36
C ALA A 275 -6.06 14.41 12.29
N ASN A 276 -6.66 15.60 12.17
CA ASN A 276 -7.77 15.98 13.03
C ASN A 276 -9.06 15.22 12.69
N ASP A 277 -9.37 15.06 11.40
CA ASP A 277 -10.60 14.41 10.98
C ASP A 277 -10.60 12.93 11.39
N LEU A 278 -9.48 12.22 11.25
CA LEU A 278 -9.40 10.80 11.61
C LEU A 278 -9.65 10.56 13.11
N GLU A 279 -9.09 11.42 13.97
CA GLU A 279 -9.37 11.37 15.40
C GLU A 279 -10.82 11.77 15.72
N ALA A 280 -11.39 12.72 14.97
CA ALA A 280 -12.79 13.12 15.14
C ALA A 280 -13.79 12.03 14.73
N VAL A 281 -13.45 11.27 13.69
CA VAL A 281 -14.32 10.27 13.09
C VAL A 281 -14.25 8.94 13.85
N ARG A 282 -13.10 8.60 14.43
CA ARG A 282 -12.93 7.32 15.14
C ARG A 282 -14.00 7.04 16.22
N PRO A 283 -14.38 7.99 17.10
CA PRO A 283 -15.48 7.77 18.06
C PRO A 283 -16.84 7.47 17.41
N VAL A 284 -17.09 7.99 16.20
CA VAL A 284 -18.31 7.67 15.45
C VAL A 284 -18.27 6.22 14.98
N TYR A 285 -17.11 5.75 14.52
CA TYR A 285 -16.92 4.34 14.18
C TYR A 285 -17.06 3.43 15.41
N GLU A 286 -16.45 3.78 16.54
CA GLU A 286 -16.52 3.01 17.79
C GLU A 286 -17.95 2.91 18.33
N LYS A 287 -18.74 3.96 18.16
CA LYS A 287 -20.16 3.94 18.54
C LYS A 287 -20.99 3.01 17.65
N LEU A 288 -20.78 3.05 16.33
CA LEU A 288 -21.58 2.27 15.37
C LEU A 288 -21.11 0.82 15.25
N PHE A 289 -19.82 0.59 15.43
CA PHE A 289 -19.15 -0.70 15.29
C PHE A 289 -18.19 -0.91 16.47
N PRO A 290 -18.71 -1.20 17.67
CA PRO A 290 -17.88 -1.39 18.86
C PRO A 290 -16.91 -2.55 18.65
N PRO A 291 -15.60 -2.34 18.91
CA PRO A 291 -14.61 -3.35 18.62
C PRO A 291 -14.76 -4.55 19.58
N THR A 292 -14.42 -5.76 19.11
CA THR A 292 -14.41 -6.98 19.95
C THR A 292 -13.50 -6.87 21.17
N ARG A 293 -12.41 -6.11 21.03
CA ARG A 293 -11.37 -5.88 22.02
C ARG A 293 -10.74 -4.50 21.81
N PRO A 294 -10.03 -3.93 22.80
CA PRO A 294 -9.26 -2.71 22.59
C PRO A 294 -8.37 -2.79 21.34
N ILE A 295 -8.45 -1.78 20.48
CA ILE A 295 -7.63 -1.70 19.27
C ILE A 295 -6.27 -1.13 19.65
N ASP A 296 -5.30 -1.99 19.94
CA ASP A 296 -3.95 -1.59 20.35
C ASP A 296 -3.01 -1.20 19.21
N ALA A 297 -3.41 -1.47 17.97
CA ALA A 297 -2.67 -1.07 16.79
C ALA A 297 -2.71 0.45 16.56
N VAL A 298 -1.58 1.02 16.15
CA VAL A 298 -1.50 2.37 15.58
C VAL A 298 -1.85 2.30 14.10
N SER A 299 -2.89 3.02 13.70
CA SER A 299 -3.33 3.06 12.30
C SER A 299 -2.40 3.95 11.47
N VAL A 300 -1.76 3.37 10.45
CA VAL A 300 -0.85 4.09 9.56
C VAL A 300 -1.60 4.70 8.40
N VAL A 301 -1.33 5.98 8.12
CA VAL A 301 -1.89 6.71 6.98
C VAL A 301 -0.78 7.36 6.17
N ARG A 302 -0.65 6.97 4.90
CA ARG A 302 0.35 7.46 3.97
C ARG A 302 -0.24 8.47 3.00
N ILE A 303 0.38 9.66 2.93
CA ILE A 303 -0.01 10.71 1.99
C ILE A 303 1.14 10.97 1.01
N CYS A 304 1.02 10.38 -0.17
CA CYS A 304 1.89 10.65 -1.30
C CYS A 304 1.81 12.12 -1.75
N ARG A 305 2.91 12.66 -2.25
CA ARG A 305 3.02 14.05 -2.71
C ARG A 305 2.03 14.37 -3.83
N ASP A 306 1.83 13.44 -4.74
CA ASP A 306 1.01 13.59 -5.94
C ASP A 306 0.59 12.20 -6.46
N ARG A 307 -0.29 12.17 -7.48
CA ARG A 307 -0.74 10.92 -8.09
C ARG A 307 0.41 10.10 -8.68
N ASP A 308 1.45 10.74 -9.23
CA ASP A 308 2.55 10.01 -9.88
C ASP A 308 3.37 9.23 -8.85
N GLU A 309 3.56 9.79 -7.65
CA GLU A 309 4.13 9.05 -6.52
C GLU A 309 3.21 7.93 -6.02
N TYR A 310 1.92 8.19 -5.91
CA TYR A 310 0.94 7.17 -5.53
C TYR A 310 0.91 5.96 -6.47
N LEU A 311 0.89 6.19 -7.79
CA LEU A 311 0.94 5.10 -8.77
C LEU A 311 2.26 4.32 -8.70
N ARG A 312 3.38 5.01 -8.41
CA ARG A 312 4.68 4.34 -8.26
C ARG A 312 4.77 3.54 -6.96
N TYR A 313 4.06 3.98 -5.91
CA TYR A 313 3.98 3.27 -4.64
C TYR A 313 3.19 1.96 -4.75
N GLY A 314 2.25 1.88 -5.69
CA GLY A 314 1.41 0.70 -5.93
C GLY A 314 -0.07 1.03 -6.13
N GLY A 315 -0.45 2.31 -6.05
CA GLY A 315 -1.81 2.76 -6.22
C GLY A 315 -2.38 2.51 -7.62
N SER A 316 -3.68 2.22 -7.67
CA SER A 316 -4.40 2.04 -8.94
C SER A 316 -4.61 3.37 -9.67
N PRO A 317 -4.51 3.43 -11.01
CA PRO A 317 -4.86 4.63 -11.78
C PRO A 317 -6.31 5.06 -11.64
N THR A 318 -7.21 4.17 -11.20
CA THR A 318 -8.64 4.44 -11.08
C THR A 318 -9.07 4.96 -9.71
N SER A 319 -8.26 4.77 -8.66
CA SER A 319 -8.58 5.21 -7.29
C SER A 319 -7.74 6.41 -6.84
N ALA A 320 -8.20 7.12 -5.80
CA ALA A 320 -7.43 8.20 -5.17
C ALA A 320 -6.68 7.78 -3.89
N GLY A 321 -6.87 6.52 -3.49
CA GLY A 321 -6.32 5.88 -2.32
C GLY A 321 -6.74 4.41 -2.27
N TYR A 322 -6.25 3.69 -1.27
CA TYR A 322 -6.62 2.32 -0.93
C TYR A 322 -6.20 1.97 0.50
N TRP A 323 -6.96 1.11 1.17
CA TRP A 323 -6.55 0.37 2.35
C TRP A 323 -5.78 -0.90 1.95
N ASN A 324 -4.59 -1.09 2.52
CA ASN A 324 -3.79 -2.29 2.32
C ASN A 324 -3.74 -3.10 3.61
N PHE A 325 -4.64 -4.08 3.74
CA PHE A 325 -4.71 -4.91 4.95
C PHE A 325 -3.42 -5.72 5.22
N LEU A 326 -2.68 -6.13 4.17
CA LEU A 326 -1.42 -6.86 4.34
C LEU A 326 -0.31 -5.98 4.93
N ALA A 327 -0.23 -4.72 4.48
CA ALA A 327 0.74 -3.75 5.02
C ALA A 327 0.18 -2.94 6.19
N LYS A 328 -1.08 -3.19 6.57
CA LYS A 328 -1.82 -2.49 7.62
C LYS A 328 -1.72 -0.94 7.49
N GLU A 329 -1.74 -0.44 6.25
CA GLU A 329 -1.64 0.99 5.94
C GLU A 329 -2.73 1.48 4.97
N LEU A 330 -3.23 2.69 5.22
CA LEU A 330 -4.08 3.44 4.30
C LEU A 330 -3.19 4.34 3.45
N VAL A 331 -3.33 4.31 2.13
CA VAL A 331 -2.53 5.13 1.21
C VAL A 331 -3.43 6.06 0.40
N LEU A 332 -3.08 7.34 0.33
CA LEU A 332 -3.73 8.33 -0.55
C LEU A 332 -2.71 9.31 -1.16
N TYR A 333 -3.17 10.19 -2.05
CA TYR A 333 -2.36 11.31 -2.54
C TYR A 333 -3.04 12.66 -2.42
N ASP A 334 -2.23 13.72 -2.39
CA ASP A 334 -2.69 15.09 -2.48
C ASP A 334 -3.24 15.40 -3.89
N ALA A 335 -4.56 15.32 -4.05
CA ALA A 335 -5.22 15.54 -5.33
C ALA A 335 -5.15 16.98 -5.84
N SER A 336 -4.81 17.94 -4.97
CA SER A 336 -4.61 19.34 -5.36
C SER A 336 -3.32 19.53 -6.16
N LYS A 337 -2.34 18.63 -6.03
CA LYS A 337 -1.07 18.72 -6.74
C LYS A 337 -1.22 18.23 -8.17
N ARG A 338 -0.74 19.04 -9.10
CA ARG A 338 -0.71 18.69 -10.51
C ARG A 338 0.36 17.62 -10.76
N THR A 339 0.00 16.60 -11.52
CA THR A 339 0.90 15.51 -11.87
C THR A 339 1.71 15.88 -13.12
N ALA A 340 2.93 15.34 -13.23
CA ALA A 340 3.74 15.55 -14.43
C ALA A 340 3.18 14.74 -15.61
N SER A 341 2.56 13.59 -15.34
CA SER A 341 2.03 12.66 -16.34
C SER A 341 0.75 13.12 -17.06
N LEU A 342 -0.05 14.03 -16.48
CA LEU A 342 -1.37 14.39 -17.03
C LEU A 342 -1.35 15.64 -17.96
N GLY A 343 -0.17 16.15 -18.31
CA GLY A 343 -0.01 17.29 -19.22
C GLY A 343 -0.59 18.62 -18.70
N ARG A 344 -0.51 19.70 -19.49
CA ARG A 344 -1.01 21.05 -19.11
C ARG A 344 -2.54 21.20 -19.18
N LYS A 345 -3.24 20.29 -19.86
CA LYS A 345 -4.67 20.45 -20.23
C LYS A 345 -5.66 19.67 -19.36
N GLN A 346 -5.22 18.74 -18.51
CA GLN A 346 -6.13 17.95 -17.67
C GLN A 346 -6.26 18.57 -16.28
N LYS A 347 -7.50 18.88 -15.86
CA LYS A 347 -7.81 19.55 -14.59
C LYS A 347 -7.42 18.65 -13.40
N THR A 348 -6.88 19.24 -12.34
CA THR A 348 -6.69 18.57 -11.05
C THR A 348 -8.04 18.09 -10.51
N ARG A 349 -8.06 16.97 -9.78
CA ARG A 349 -9.28 16.58 -9.04
C ARG A 349 -9.45 17.55 -7.87
N PRO A 350 -10.68 17.95 -7.51
CA PRO A 350 -10.91 18.76 -6.31
C PRO A 350 -10.30 18.08 -5.07
N LEU A 351 -9.71 18.85 -4.16
CA LEU A 351 -9.20 18.33 -2.87
C LEU A 351 -10.30 17.58 -2.09
N ALA A 352 -11.55 17.98 -2.27
CA ALA A 352 -12.70 17.30 -1.69
C ALA A 352 -12.86 15.84 -2.17
N ASP A 353 -12.25 15.43 -3.29
CA ASP A 353 -12.23 14.03 -3.72
C ASP A 353 -11.25 13.21 -2.85
N SER A 354 -10.15 13.80 -2.38
CA SER A 354 -9.24 13.14 -1.43
C SER A 354 -9.92 12.83 -0.09
N TYR A 355 -10.86 13.68 0.36
CA TYR A 355 -11.57 13.45 1.62
C TYR A 355 -12.65 12.37 1.52
N ILE A 356 -13.35 12.28 0.39
CA ILE A 356 -14.29 11.17 0.13
C ILE A 356 -13.56 9.84 0.25
N VAL A 357 -12.41 9.73 -0.42
CA VAL A 357 -11.60 8.51 -0.36
C VAL A 357 -11.00 8.32 1.03
N LEU A 358 -10.50 9.37 1.69
CA LEU A 358 -9.96 9.26 3.04
C LEU A 358 -10.94 8.57 4.00
N TYR A 359 -12.18 9.03 4.09
CA TYR A 359 -13.14 8.47 5.03
C TYR A 359 -13.63 7.09 4.63
N HIS A 360 -13.68 6.81 3.32
CA HIS A 360 -13.98 5.47 2.80
C HIS A 360 -12.90 4.46 3.23
N GLU A 361 -11.64 4.77 2.95
CA GLU A 361 -10.52 3.87 3.29
C GLU A 361 -10.25 3.83 4.80
N ALA A 362 -10.51 4.91 5.53
CA ALA A 362 -10.38 4.95 6.99
C ALA A 362 -11.39 4.03 7.67
N PHE A 363 -12.60 3.89 7.11
CA PHE A 363 -13.55 2.90 7.59
C PHE A 363 -13.03 1.48 7.38
N HIS A 364 -12.48 1.15 6.21
CA HIS A 364 -11.88 -0.17 5.97
C HIS A 364 -10.74 -0.49 6.96
N GLN A 365 -9.88 0.49 7.23
CA GLN A 365 -8.84 0.36 8.25
C GLN A 365 -9.42 0.11 9.65
N TYR A 366 -10.42 0.88 10.05
CA TYR A 366 -11.05 0.74 11.36
C TYR A 366 -11.76 -0.61 11.51
N ILE A 367 -12.63 -0.96 10.55
CA ILE A 367 -13.48 -2.16 10.66
C ILE A 367 -12.64 -3.43 10.63
N PHE A 368 -11.50 -3.42 9.92
CA PHE A 368 -10.52 -4.50 9.94
C PHE A 368 -10.07 -4.80 11.38
N TYR A 369 -9.66 -3.78 12.15
CA TYR A 369 -9.27 -4.02 13.54
C TYR A 369 -10.47 -4.32 14.45
N ALA A 370 -11.57 -3.59 14.30
CA ALA A 370 -12.73 -3.69 15.17
C ALA A 370 -13.42 -5.07 15.08
N ALA A 371 -13.43 -5.68 13.89
CA ALA A 371 -14.02 -7.00 13.67
C ALA A 371 -13.04 -8.17 13.94
N GLY A 372 -11.78 -7.91 14.32
CA GLY A 372 -10.77 -8.95 14.53
C GLY A 372 -10.10 -9.45 13.24
N GLU A 373 -9.85 -8.58 12.29
CA GLU A 373 -9.19 -8.89 11.01
C GLU A 373 -10.03 -9.76 10.04
N ILE A 374 -11.34 -9.84 10.26
CA ILE A 374 -12.31 -10.35 9.27
C ILE A 374 -12.81 -9.21 8.38
N SER A 375 -12.81 -9.44 7.07
CA SER A 375 -13.46 -8.53 6.11
C SER A 375 -14.94 -8.91 5.98
N PRO A 376 -15.90 -8.00 6.24
CA PRO A 376 -17.33 -8.27 6.04
C PRO A 376 -17.70 -8.52 4.57
N HIS A 377 -18.95 -8.92 4.30
CA HIS A 377 -19.52 -8.88 2.94
C HIS A 377 -19.37 -7.51 2.29
N ASP A 378 -19.15 -7.46 0.98
CA ASP A 378 -18.83 -6.23 0.27
C ASP A 378 -19.95 -5.18 0.32
N TRP A 379 -21.23 -5.58 0.32
CA TRP A 379 -22.35 -4.63 0.51
C TRP A 379 -22.22 -3.84 1.83
N PHE A 380 -21.73 -4.52 2.88
CA PHE A 380 -21.52 -3.93 4.19
C PHE A 380 -20.20 -3.16 4.19
N ASN A 381 -19.11 -3.77 3.73
CA ASN A 381 -17.78 -3.18 3.81
C ASN A 381 -17.64 -1.95 2.90
N GLU A 382 -17.87 -2.10 1.60
CA GLU A 382 -17.78 -1.00 0.62
C GLU A 382 -18.94 -0.01 0.79
N GLY A 383 -20.14 -0.51 1.11
CA GLY A 383 -21.31 0.34 1.33
C GLY A 383 -21.14 1.28 2.51
N HIS A 384 -20.58 0.81 3.64
CA HIS A 384 -20.26 1.67 4.77
C HIS A 384 -19.06 2.58 4.48
N GLY A 385 -18.05 2.11 3.74
CA GLY A 385 -16.98 2.98 3.25
C GLY A 385 -17.55 4.19 2.51
N ASP A 386 -18.46 3.94 1.56
CA ASP A 386 -19.13 5.02 0.83
C ASP A 386 -20.13 5.82 1.68
N TYR A 387 -20.76 5.22 2.68
CA TYR A 387 -21.61 5.92 3.65
C TYR A 387 -20.79 6.97 4.40
N PHE A 388 -19.67 6.56 5.01
CA PHE A 388 -18.78 7.46 5.75
C PHE A 388 -18.04 8.44 4.86
N SER A 389 -17.90 8.19 3.56
CA SER A 389 -17.40 9.21 2.63
C SER A 389 -18.26 10.49 2.58
N GLY A 390 -19.52 10.41 3.04
CA GLY A 390 -20.42 11.55 3.25
C GLY A 390 -20.16 12.36 4.53
N LEU A 391 -19.19 11.98 5.36
CA LEU A 391 -18.85 12.66 6.61
C LEU A 391 -18.46 14.12 6.37
N THR A 392 -18.96 14.99 7.26
CA THR A 392 -18.49 16.36 7.38
C THR A 392 -17.98 16.58 8.80
N VAL A 393 -16.77 17.12 8.93
CA VAL A 393 -16.14 17.47 10.21
C VAL A 393 -16.15 18.99 10.36
N TYR A 394 -16.44 19.50 11.56
CA TYR A 394 -16.38 20.93 11.84
C TYR A 394 -14.96 21.47 11.59
N LYS A 395 -14.85 22.62 10.92
CA LYS A 395 -13.55 23.22 10.59
C LYS A 395 -12.77 23.51 11.88
N GLY A 396 -11.58 22.92 12.02
CA GLY A 396 -10.72 23.13 13.18
C GLY A 396 -11.20 22.42 14.46
N SER A 397 -12.14 21.49 14.36
CA SER A 397 -12.71 20.76 15.50
C SER A 397 -12.37 19.27 15.45
N SER A 398 -12.43 18.62 16.60
CA SER A 398 -12.40 17.17 16.77
C SER A 398 -13.81 16.54 16.72
N LYS A 399 -14.83 17.25 16.22
CA LYS A 399 -16.22 16.79 16.17
C LYS A 399 -16.75 16.62 14.76
N VAL A 400 -17.41 15.50 14.52
CA VAL A 400 -18.19 15.23 13.30
C VAL A 400 -19.50 16.05 13.34
N LYS A 401 -19.81 16.74 12.24
CA LYS A 401 -21.05 17.48 12.04
C LYS A 401 -22.22 16.57 11.65
N GLY A 402 -21.94 15.56 10.83
CA GLY A 402 -22.93 14.58 10.38
C GLY A 402 -22.44 13.78 9.17
N ILE A 403 -23.25 12.81 8.75
CA ILE A 403 -23.02 11.96 7.58
C ILE A 403 -24.06 12.32 6.53
N GLY A 404 -23.61 13.00 5.47
CA GLY A 404 -24.46 13.40 4.36
C GLY A 404 -24.52 12.37 3.24
N LEU A 405 -25.19 12.73 2.16
CA LEU A 405 -25.19 11.92 0.93
C LEU A 405 -23.80 11.86 0.30
N ASN A 406 -23.45 10.73 -0.30
CA ASN A 406 -22.23 10.60 -1.10
C ASN A 406 -22.46 11.17 -2.50
N ARG A 407 -21.79 12.29 -2.81
CA ARG A 407 -21.94 12.98 -4.10
C ARG A 407 -21.59 12.13 -5.31
N TRP A 408 -20.70 11.13 -5.19
CA TRP A 408 -20.33 10.24 -6.29
C TRP A 408 -21.42 9.20 -6.54
N ARG A 409 -21.99 8.63 -5.48
CA ARG A 409 -22.97 7.53 -5.57
C ARG A 409 -24.37 8.00 -5.90
N ILE A 410 -24.83 9.12 -5.33
CA ILE A 410 -26.17 9.65 -5.61
C ILE A 410 -26.39 9.91 -7.11
N GLY A 411 -25.37 10.43 -7.80
CA GLY A 411 -25.45 10.67 -9.25
C GLY A 411 -25.53 9.37 -10.05
N ARG A 412 -24.82 8.33 -9.62
CA ARG A 412 -24.87 7.01 -10.24
C ARG A 412 -26.26 6.39 -10.05
N ILE A 413 -26.79 6.39 -8.82
CA ILE A 413 -28.15 5.92 -8.52
C ILE A 413 -29.17 6.62 -9.41
N LYS A 414 -29.13 7.96 -9.51
CA LYS A 414 -30.07 8.71 -10.36
C LYS A 414 -29.95 8.40 -11.84
N ALA A 415 -28.75 8.07 -12.32
CA ALA A 415 -28.54 7.74 -13.72
C ALA A 415 -28.98 6.31 -14.10
N THR A 416 -29.11 5.40 -13.13
CA THR A 416 -29.42 3.98 -13.37
C THR A 416 -30.77 3.54 -12.79
N PHE A 417 -31.40 4.39 -11.97
CA PHE A 417 -32.73 4.13 -11.41
C PHE A 417 -33.76 3.90 -12.53
N GLY A 418 -34.55 2.83 -12.42
CA GLY A 418 -35.57 2.46 -13.40
C GLY A 418 -35.04 1.88 -14.70
N THR A 419 -33.74 1.54 -14.77
CA THR A 419 -33.14 0.83 -15.91
C THR A 419 -32.88 -0.63 -15.55
N SER A 420 -32.66 -1.50 -16.55
CA SER A 420 -32.26 -2.91 -16.36
C SER A 420 -30.89 -3.10 -15.68
N ARG A 421 -30.22 -2.00 -15.30
CA ARG A 421 -28.92 -2.01 -14.61
C ARG A 421 -29.03 -1.99 -13.09
N PHE A 422 -30.24 -1.92 -12.54
CA PHE A 422 -30.43 -1.99 -11.09
C PHE A 422 -30.16 -3.41 -10.57
N ILE A 423 -29.47 -3.54 -9.43
CA ILE A 423 -29.11 -4.83 -8.84
C ILE A 423 -30.19 -5.23 -7.81
N PRO A 424 -30.90 -6.35 -7.99
CA PRO A 424 -31.86 -6.80 -6.98
C PRO A 424 -31.21 -6.92 -5.60
N LEU A 425 -31.91 -6.49 -4.55
CA LEU A 425 -31.41 -6.41 -3.17
C LEU A 425 -30.82 -7.74 -2.70
N LYS A 426 -31.49 -8.86 -3.00
CA LYS A 426 -30.98 -10.20 -2.68
C LYS A 426 -29.64 -10.45 -3.37
N ARG A 427 -29.49 -10.08 -4.64
CA ARG A 427 -28.23 -10.22 -5.37
C ARG A 427 -27.13 -9.34 -4.77
N LEU A 428 -27.45 -8.11 -4.37
CA LEU A 428 -26.50 -7.21 -3.71
C LEU A 428 -25.99 -7.78 -2.37
N LEU A 429 -26.90 -8.29 -1.54
CA LEU A 429 -26.58 -8.83 -0.21
C LEU A 429 -25.70 -10.10 -0.27
N TYR A 430 -25.94 -10.96 -1.25
CA TYR A 430 -25.23 -12.24 -1.41
C TYR A 430 -24.12 -12.22 -2.48
N ALA A 431 -23.80 -11.04 -3.04
CA ALA A 431 -22.77 -10.94 -4.06
C ALA A 431 -21.43 -11.40 -3.50
N THR A 432 -20.78 -12.32 -4.22
CA THR A 432 -19.38 -12.67 -3.94
C THR A 432 -18.47 -11.50 -4.28
N HIS A 433 -17.26 -11.49 -3.72
CA HIS A 433 -16.25 -10.48 -4.05
C HIS A 433 -15.98 -10.37 -5.55
N ARG A 434 -15.96 -11.49 -6.27
CA ARG A 434 -15.77 -11.50 -7.72
C ARG A 434 -16.91 -10.81 -8.46
N GLU A 435 -18.16 -10.99 -8.02
CA GLU A 435 -19.33 -10.38 -8.63
C GLU A 435 -19.40 -8.89 -8.29
N TYR A 436 -19.17 -8.53 -7.02
CA TYR A 436 -19.22 -7.13 -6.57
C TYR A 436 -18.21 -6.25 -7.31
N TYR A 437 -17.01 -6.79 -7.58
CA TYR A 437 -15.93 -6.10 -8.27
C TYR A 437 -15.88 -6.34 -9.79
N ALA A 438 -16.92 -6.95 -10.37
CA ALA A 438 -16.98 -7.18 -11.82
C ALA A 438 -16.92 -5.83 -12.58
N PRO A 439 -15.99 -5.62 -13.54
CA PRO A 439 -15.75 -4.30 -14.12
C PRO A 439 -16.97 -3.57 -14.73
N ARG A 440 -17.96 -4.32 -15.21
CA ARG A 440 -19.18 -3.77 -15.83
C ARG A 440 -20.19 -3.25 -14.80
N GLU A 441 -20.21 -3.85 -13.61
CA GLU A 441 -21.24 -3.60 -12.59
C GLU A 441 -20.70 -2.98 -11.31
N ALA A 442 -19.39 -3.03 -11.05
CA ALA A 442 -18.79 -2.54 -9.81
C ALA A 442 -19.28 -1.14 -9.45
N GLY A 443 -19.23 -0.20 -10.39
CA GLY A 443 -19.72 1.16 -10.15
C GLY A 443 -21.17 1.24 -9.66
N GLN A 444 -22.03 0.30 -10.07
CA GLN A 444 -23.40 0.16 -9.59
C GLN A 444 -23.48 -0.56 -8.24
N MET A 445 -22.79 -1.69 -8.07
CA MET A 445 -22.72 -2.43 -6.80
C MET A 445 -22.33 -1.52 -5.64
N TYR A 446 -21.30 -0.70 -5.82
CA TYR A 446 -20.88 0.33 -4.86
C TYR A 446 -21.97 1.38 -4.59
N ALA A 447 -22.64 1.86 -5.64
CA ALA A 447 -23.67 2.89 -5.49
C ALA A 447 -24.89 2.37 -4.75
N GLU A 448 -25.31 1.14 -5.03
CA GLU A 448 -26.42 0.49 -4.34
C GLU A 448 -26.04 0.02 -2.93
N GLY A 449 -24.82 -0.47 -2.71
CA GLY A 449 -24.29 -0.76 -1.38
C GLY A 449 -24.29 0.48 -0.47
N TRP A 450 -23.85 1.62 -1.00
CA TRP A 450 -23.98 2.92 -0.33
C TRP A 450 -25.43 3.26 0.00
N ALA A 451 -26.32 3.17 -1.01
CA ALA A 451 -27.72 3.54 -0.87
C ALA A 451 -28.43 2.66 0.17
N LEU A 452 -28.10 1.37 0.22
CA LEU A 452 -28.61 0.43 1.22
C LEU A 452 -28.12 0.82 2.63
N CYS A 453 -26.82 1.03 2.82
CA CYS A 453 -26.29 1.41 4.13
C CYS A 453 -26.89 2.73 4.62
N TYR A 454 -26.99 3.74 3.76
CA TYR A 454 -27.63 5.01 4.10
C TYR A 454 -29.12 4.82 4.45
N PHE A 455 -29.83 3.96 3.71
CA PHE A 455 -31.23 3.67 4.01
C PHE A 455 -31.42 3.01 5.38
N LEU A 456 -30.57 2.04 5.72
CA LEU A 456 -30.63 1.30 6.99
C LEU A 456 -30.30 2.18 8.21
N HIS A 457 -29.38 3.14 8.06
CA HIS A 457 -28.99 4.05 9.16
C HIS A 457 -29.92 5.25 9.31
N ASP A 458 -30.23 5.95 8.22
CA ASP A 458 -30.75 7.31 8.28
C ASP A 458 -32.17 7.49 7.74
N VAL A 459 -32.71 6.51 7.01
CA VAL A 459 -33.98 6.66 6.30
C VAL A 459 -35.08 5.81 6.91
N THR A 460 -34.82 4.52 7.10
CA THR A 460 -35.86 3.59 7.54
C THR A 460 -36.29 3.87 8.97
N LYS A 461 -37.60 3.92 9.17
CA LYS A 461 -38.23 3.94 10.50
C LYS A 461 -38.58 2.54 11.00
N ASN A 462 -38.47 1.52 10.15
CA ASN A 462 -38.77 0.15 10.52
C ASN A 462 -37.66 -0.37 11.46
N PRO A 463 -37.97 -0.67 12.73
CA PRO A 463 -36.96 -1.08 13.71
C PRO A 463 -36.27 -2.40 13.33
N LYS A 464 -36.97 -3.32 12.64
CA LYS A 464 -36.38 -4.59 12.19
C LYS A 464 -35.31 -4.35 11.12
N TRP A 465 -35.54 -3.44 10.18
CA TRP A 465 -34.56 -3.11 9.15
C TRP A 465 -33.35 -2.37 9.73
N ARG A 466 -33.55 -1.41 10.64
CA ARG A 466 -32.43 -0.75 11.34
C ARG A 466 -31.56 -1.74 12.11
N ALA A 467 -32.16 -2.79 12.66
CA ALA A 467 -31.44 -3.82 13.41
C ALA A 467 -30.53 -4.70 12.54
N ILE A 468 -30.66 -4.68 11.20
CA ILE A 468 -29.84 -5.52 10.30
C ILE A 468 -28.35 -5.22 10.47
N VAL A 469 -27.95 -3.95 10.49
CA VAL A 469 -26.54 -3.55 10.60
C VAL A 469 -25.91 -4.03 11.92
N PRO A 470 -26.44 -3.68 13.11
CA PRO A 470 -25.85 -4.14 14.37
C PRO A 470 -25.97 -5.66 14.52
N THR A 471 -27.09 -6.28 14.13
CA THR A 471 -27.24 -7.75 14.24
C THR A 471 -26.22 -8.48 13.37
N TYR A 472 -26.01 -8.03 12.14
CA TYR A 472 -24.99 -8.59 11.25
C TYR A 472 -23.59 -8.44 11.83
N TYR A 473 -23.25 -7.24 12.32
CA TYR A 473 -21.93 -6.96 12.85
C TYR A 473 -21.62 -7.77 14.13
N GLU A 474 -22.57 -7.86 15.07
CA GLU A 474 -22.41 -8.69 16.27
C GLU A 474 -22.32 -10.17 15.92
N ALA A 475 -23.17 -10.66 15.03
CA ALA A 475 -23.11 -12.06 14.58
C ALA A 475 -21.79 -12.41 13.87
N LEU A 476 -21.20 -11.45 13.14
CA LEU A 476 -19.89 -11.60 12.52
C LEU A 476 -18.78 -11.77 13.57
N LYS A 477 -18.80 -10.93 14.61
CA LYS A 477 -17.84 -10.98 15.73
C LYS A 477 -17.97 -12.28 16.53
N GLU A 478 -19.19 -12.65 16.91
CA GLU A 478 -19.51 -13.89 17.62
C GLU A 478 -19.05 -15.11 16.83
N GLY A 479 -19.44 -15.18 15.55
CA GLY A 479 -19.11 -16.32 14.69
C GLY A 479 -17.61 -16.48 14.49
N ARG A 480 -16.87 -15.38 14.37
CA ARG A 480 -15.39 -15.41 14.30
C ARG A 480 -14.81 -15.99 15.58
N ALA A 481 -15.24 -15.51 16.74
CA ALA A 481 -14.75 -16.00 18.03
C ALA A 481 -15.04 -17.50 18.23
N LEU A 482 -16.23 -17.96 17.84
CA LEU A 482 -16.63 -19.36 18.02
C LEU A 482 -15.97 -20.33 17.02
N HIS A 483 -15.74 -19.91 15.77
CA HIS A 483 -15.37 -20.83 14.69
C HIS A 483 -13.97 -20.62 14.11
N VAL A 484 -13.35 -19.47 14.35
CA VAL A 484 -12.04 -19.14 13.76
C VAL A 484 -10.96 -19.02 14.82
N ASP A 485 -11.27 -18.40 15.96
CA ASP A 485 -10.32 -18.29 17.07
C ASP A 485 -10.11 -19.62 17.80
N THR A 486 -11.04 -20.56 17.66
CA THR A 486 -10.98 -21.93 18.21
C THR A 486 -10.26 -22.91 17.29
N LEU A 487 -9.87 -22.50 16.08
CA LEU A 487 -9.08 -23.35 15.20
C LEU A 487 -7.69 -23.58 15.80
N GLU A 488 -7.20 -24.82 15.65
CA GLU A 488 -5.87 -25.21 16.12
C GLU A 488 -4.79 -24.20 15.72
N GLU A 489 -3.85 -23.99 16.61
CA GLU A 489 -2.70 -23.15 16.34
C GLU A 489 -1.96 -23.69 15.11
N GLY A 490 -1.59 -22.80 14.18
CA GLY A 490 -0.98 -23.22 12.91
C GLY A 490 -1.96 -23.75 11.86
N ALA A 491 -3.28 -23.75 12.09
CA ALA A 491 -4.26 -24.12 11.05
C ALA A 491 -4.01 -23.33 9.74
N PRO A 492 -4.03 -23.99 8.57
CA PRO A 492 -3.75 -23.34 7.30
C PRO A 492 -4.65 -22.13 7.03
N LEU A 493 -4.10 -21.07 6.46
CA LEU A 493 -4.79 -19.84 6.10
C LEU A 493 -6.01 -20.11 5.22
N ALA A 494 -5.93 -21.08 4.31
CA ALA A 494 -7.06 -21.48 3.47
C ALA A 494 -8.23 -22.10 4.28
N VAL A 495 -7.94 -22.82 5.36
CA VAL A 495 -8.96 -23.34 6.28
C VAL A 495 -9.60 -22.18 7.02
N ARG A 496 -8.79 -21.28 7.60
CA ARG A 496 -9.28 -20.06 8.28
C ARG A 496 -10.17 -19.22 7.35
N GLN A 497 -9.76 -19.00 6.10
CA GLN A 497 -10.54 -18.26 5.11
C GLN A 497 -11.90 -18.92 4.82
N ARG A 498 -11.94 -20.25 4.64
CA ARG A 498 -13.21 -20.96 4.43
C ARG A 498 -14.15 -20.82 5.62
N GLU A 499 -13.64 -20.90 6.85
CA GLU A 499 -14.48 -20.68 8.03
C GLU A 499 -14.96 -19.24 8.16
N LEU A 500 -14.12 -18.25 7.81
CA LEU A 500 -14.54 -16.84 7.75
C LEU A 500 -15.67 -16.60 6.73
N GLU A 501 -15.65 -17.27 5.57
CA GLU A 501 -16.77 -17.22 4.61
C GLU A 501 -18.06 -17.79 5.22
N LYS A 502 -18.00 -18.95 5.88
CA LYS A 502 -19.17 -19.53 6.56
C LYS A 502 -19.68 -18.65 7.70
N VAL A 503 -18.79 -17.97 8.42
CA VAL A 503 -19.15 -17.01 9.47
C VAL A 503 -19.91 -15.83 8.87
N LYS A 504 -19.44 -15.28 7.74
CA LYS A 504 -20.13 -14.24 7.00
C LYS A 504 -21.54 -14.68 6.59
N ASP A 505 -21.69 -15.86 5.99
CA ASP A 505 -22.99 -16.38 5.56
C ASP A 505 -23.97 -16.54 6.73
N ARG A 506 -23.49 -17.08 7.85
CA ARG A 506 -24.29 -17.23 9.09
C ARG A 506 -24.69 -15.87 9.67
N ALA A 507 -23.77 -14.90 9.68
CA ALA A 507 -24.06 -13.55 10.15
C ALA A 507 -25.13 -12.87 9.29
N LEU A 508 -25.05 -13.02 7.96
CA LEU A 508 -26.07 -12.49 7.04
C LEU A 508 -27.42 -13.18 7.25
N ALA A 509 -27.44 -14.51 7.35
CA ALA A 509 -28.67 -15.26 7.62
C ALA A 509 -29.32 -14.85 8.96
N LYS A 510 -28.53 -14.66 10.02
CA LYS A 510 -29.02 -14.17 11.33
C LYS A 510 -29.61 -12.76 11.22
N ALA A 511 -28.93 -11.85 10.51
CA ALA A 511 -29.40 -10.47 10.33
C ALA A 511 -30.68 -10.36 9.49
N LEU A 512 -30.90 -11.29 8.56
CA LEU A 512 -32.08 -11.30 7.68
C LEU A 512 -33.22 -12.17 8.21
N LYS A 513 -33.08 -12.83 9.36
CA LYS A 513 -34.11 -13.70 9.92
C LYS A 513 -35.40 -12.92 10.18
N GLY A 514 -36.49 -13.32 9.53
CA GLY A 514 -37.80 -12.69 9.66
C GLY A 514 -37.92 -11.32 8.98
N ILE A 515 -36.98 -10.98 8.09
CA ILE A 515 -37.06 -9.79 7.24
C ILE A 515 -37.74 -10.14 5.93
N ASP A 516 -38.83 -9.45 5.62
CA ASP A 516 -39.40 -9.44 4.28
C ASP A 516 -38.50 -8.59 3.36
N LEU A 517 -37.68 -9.27 2.56
CA LEU A 517 -36.74 -8.62 1.65
C LEU A 517 -37.46 -7.89 0.51
N ALA A 518 -38.62 -8.36 0.06
CA ALA A 518 -39.37 -7.71 -1.02
C ALA A 518 -39.94 -6.38 -0.53
N ALA A 519 -40.56 -6.36 0.65
CA ALA A 519 -41.06 -5.13 1.26
C ALA A 519 -39.92 -4.14 1.57
N MET A 520 -38.76 -4.63 2.02
CA MET A 520 -37.59 -3.77 2.26
C MET A 520 -37.04 -3.18 0.96
N GLU A 521 -36.92 -4.00 -0.09
CA GLU A 521 -36.50 -3.57 -1.41
C GLU A 521 -37.43 -2.50 -1.97
N GLU A 522 -38.74 -2.71 -1.93
CA GLU A 522 -39.74 -1.73 -2.38
C GLU A 522 -39.61 -0.38 -1.65
N ALA A 523 -39.50 -0.40 -0.31
CA ALA A 523 -39.34 0.81 0.48
C ALA A 523 -38.01 1.54 0.17
N TRP A 524 -36.92 0.78 0.01
CA TRP A 524 -35.62 1.30 -0.36
C TRP A 524 -35.64 1.94 -1.76
N PHE A 525 -36.27 1.29 -2.73
CA PHE A 525 -36.52 1.83 -4.07
C PHE A 525 -37.36 3.12 -4.03
N ALA A 526 -38.45 3.12 -3.26
CA ALA A 526 -39.32 4.27 -3.11
C ALA A 526 -38.56 5.49 -2.56
N TRP A 527 -37.63 5.27 -1.63
CA TRP A 527 -36.72 6.32 -1.17
C TRP A 527 -35.75 6.79 -2.26
N MET A 528 -35.08 5.86 -2.96
CA MET A 528 -34.13 6.22 -4.05
C MET A 528 -34.82 7.00 -5.19
N LYS A 529 -36.10 6.75 -5.46
CA LYS A 529 -36.90 7.55 -6.40
C LYS A 529 -37.00 9.00 -5.92
N LYS A 530 -37.30 9.20 -4.64
CA LYS A 530 -37.61 10.50 -4.02
C LYS A 530 -36.38 11.34 -3.63
N VAL A 531 -35.27 10.70 -3.24
CA VAL A 531 -34.08 11.41 -2.74
C VAL A 531 -33.60 12.45 -3.76
N LYS A 532 -33.37 13.69 -3.32
CA LYS A 532 -32.87 14.74 -4.21
C LYS A 532 -31.36 14.67 -4.31
N ASP A 533 -30.85 14.97 -5.49
CA ASP A 533 -29.42 15.12 -5.72
C ASP A 533 -29.03 16.62 -5.59
N PRO A 534 -28.49 17.06 -4.45
CA PRO A 534 -28.21 18.47 -4.20
C PRO A 534 -27.06 19.01 -5.08
N TRP A 535 -26.32 18.14 -5.77
CA TRP A 535 -25.20 18.52 -6.64
C TRP A 535 -25.52 18.35 -8.13
N SER A 536 -26.78 18.15 -8.51
CA SER A 536 -27.20 17.96 -9.91
C SER A 536 -26.69 19.06 -10.86
N ALA A 537 -26.73 20.32 -10.44
CA ALA A 537 -26.21 21.47 -11.21
C ALA A 537 -24.69 21.43 -11.42
N LEU A 538 -23.91 20.87 -10.48
CA LEU A 538 -22.46 20.74 -10.61
C LEU A 538 -22.05 19.68 -11.64
N ARG A 539 -22.93 18.71 -11.94
CA ARG A 539 -22.69 17.66 -12.92
C ARG A 539 -22.98 18.09 -14.35
N LYS A 540 -24.00 18.94 -14.59
CA LYS A 540 -24.31 19.46 -15.94
C LYS A 540 -23.18 20.31 -16.55
N LYS A 541 -22.19 20.73 -15.76
CA LYS A 541 -21.04 21.56 -16.16
C LYS A 541 -19.73 20.79 -16.39
N ARG A 542 -19.75 19.45 -16.30
CA ARG A 542 -18.60 18.56 -16.56
C ARG A 542 -18.89 17.72 -17.78
#